data_AF-A0A0S6X2N8-F1
#
_entry.id   AF-A0A0S6X2N8-F1
#
_cell.length_a   1.000
_cell.length_b   1.000
_cell.length_c   1.000
_cell.angle_alpha   90.00
_cell.angle_beta   90.00
_cell.angle_gamma   90.00
#
_symmetry.space_group_name_H-M   'P 1'
#
loop_
_entity.id
_entity.type
_entity.pdbx_description
1 polymer ?
#
loop_
_entity_poly.entity_id
_entity_poly.type
_entity_poly.pdbx_seq_one_letter_code
_entity_poly.pdbx_strand_id
1 'polypeptide(L)'
;MAEKAGSSPFVTSTATATAKNTSTTVKTYRVEAHSWSKPTLEVFDTATNTLVYTADSHTFRPHIVVQSPSQPGVTISEATFPSFSSRVEITYQGRTIVLEKTGFFRGRHAFTSISGEPLTWKGGVSSLVCLDQKEQKVASIQTDGWSGRTKSLDIVSDVGEEVLISALVMFLYERRKSRSRSGAAGAAGSAGAAAGGGAGGC
;
A
#
# COMPACT_ATOMS: atom_id res chain seq x y z
N MET A 1 58.27 -55.54 -19.68
CA MET A 1 58.20 -54.17 -20.25
C MET A 1 56.76 -53.91 -20.63
N ALA A 2 56.18 -52.82 -20.10
CA ALA A 2 54.88 -52.18 -20.45
C ALA A 2 53.61 -53.05 -20.32
N GLU A 3 52.43 -52.57 -19.92
CA GLU A 3 51.90 -51.23 -19.65
C GLU A 3 50.72 -51.36 -18.67
N LYS A 4 50.57 -50.37 -17.80
CA LYS A 4 49.67 -50.35 -16.64
C LYS A 4 48.37 -49.64 -17.04
N ALA A 5 47.23 -50.35 -17.06
CA ALA A 5 45.93 -49.73 -17.31
C ALA A 5 45.52 -48.82 -16.14
N GLY A 6 45.26 -47.55 -16.47
CA GLY A 6 44.84 -46.51 -15.53
C GLY A 6 43.38 -46.69 -15.10
N SER A 7 43.17 -46.65 -13.78
CA SER A 7 41.86 -46.54 -13.16
C SER A 7 41.72 -45.12 -12.59
N SER A 8 40.84 -44.32 -13.19
CA SER A 8 40.53 -42.96 -12.73
C SER A 8 39.57 -43.03 -11.52
N PRO A 9 39.86 -42.39 -10.38
CA PRO A 9 38.87 -42.24 -9.33
C PRO A 9 37.85 -41.15 -9.70
N PHE A 10 36.58 -41.54 -9.67
CA PHE A 10 35.41 -40.67 -9.77
C PHE A 10 35.39 -39.72 -8.56
N VAL A 11 35.62 -38.43 -8.80
CA VAL A 11 35.52 -37.39 -7.77
C VAL A 11 34.04 -37.05 -7.60
N THR A 12 33.39 -37.64 -6.58
CA THR A 12 32.06 -37.21 -6.13
C THR A 12 32.21 -35.84 -5.48
N SER A 13 31.94 -34.79 -6.25
CA SER A 13 31.89 -33.42 -5.75
C SER A 13 30.62 -33.23 -4.94
N THR A 14 30.71 -33.37 -3.61
CA THR A 14 29.64 -33.01 -2.67
C THR A 14 29.46 -31.49 -2.72
N ALA A 15 28.50 -31.02 -3.51
CA ALA A 15 28.04 -29.64 -3.46
C ALA A 15 27.32 -29.42 -2.13
N THR A 16 28.01 -28.82 -1.17
CA THR A 16 27.40 -28.27 0.04
C THR A 16 26.51 -27.11 -0.38
N ALA A 17 25.22 -27.38 -0.57
CA ALA A 17 24.21 -26.34 -0.73
C ALA A 17 24.13 -25.56 0.58
N THR A 18 24.86 -24.45 0.68
CA THR A 18 24.66 -23.45 1.72
C THR A 18 23.31 -22.80 1.48
N ALA A 19 22.25 -23.39 2.02
CA ALA A 19 20.97 -22.73 2.17
C ALA A 19 21.20 -21.50 3.06
N LYS A 20 21.27 -20.31 2.44
CA LYS A 20 21.10 -19.04 3.15
C LYS A 20 19.69 -19.06 3.73
N ASN A 21 19.58 -19.51 4.97
CA ASN A 21 18.38 -19.34 5.79
C ASN A 21 18.33 -17.86 6.16
N THR A 22 17.86 -17.04 5.22
CA THR A 22 17.61 -15.62 5.46
C THR A 22 16.41 -15.58 6.39
N SER A 23 16.66 -15.45 7.69
CA SER A 23 15.59 -15.22 8.67
C SER A 23 14.95 -13.87 8.35
N THR A 24 13.88 -13.92 7.58
CA THR A 24 13.10 -12.76 7.14
C THR A 24 12.39 -12.14 8.35
N THR A 25 13.01 -11.14 8.97
CA THR A 25 12.41 -10.43 10.11
C THR A 25 11.24 -9.60 9.62
N VAL A 26 10.07 -9.73 10.25
CA VAL A 26 8.89 -8.92 9.95
C VAL A 26 8.74 -7.85 11.02
N LYS A 27 8.58 -6.60 10.61
CA LYS A 27 8.18 -5.48 11.48
C LYS A 27 6.69 -5.28 11.38
N THR A 28 6.04 -5.17 12.54
CA THR A 28 4.60 -4.94 12.63
C THR A 28 4.34 -3.55 13.19
N TYR A 29 3.48 -2.82 12.49
CA TYR A 29 3.04 -1.47 12.87
C TYR A 29 1.54 -1.48 13.13
N ARG A 30 1.11 -0.74 14.15
CA ARG A 30 -0.31 -0.46 14.41
C ARG A 30 -0.68 0.85 13.73
N VAL A 31 -1.61 0.83 12.80
CA VAL A 31 -2.13 2.01 12.12
C VAL A 31 -3.51 2.34 12.67
N GLU A 32 -3.66 3.53 13.22
CA GLU A 32 -4.91 4.05 13.76
C GLU A 32 -5.46 5.14 12.85
N ALA A 33 -6.68 4.94 12.37
CA ALA A 33 -7.37 5.95 11.57
C ALA A 33 -8.24 6.85 12.44
N HIS A 34 -7.82 8.09 12.60
CA HIS A 34 -8.55 9.14 13.29
C HIS A 34 -9.41 9.95 12.33
N SER A 35 -10.51 10.47 12.87
CA SER A 35 -11.50 11.32 12.19
C SER A 35 -12.26 10.69 11.02
N TRP A 36 -13.58 10.90 11.04
CA TRP A 36 -14.45 10.43 9.96
C TRP A 36 -14.36 11.32 8.73
N SER A 37 -14.30 12.64 8.90
CA SER A 37 -14.38 13.62 7.80
C SER A 37 -13.03 13.81 7.09
N LYS A 38 -11.92 13.84 7.84
CA LYS A 38 -10.55 13.99 7.33
C LYS A 38 -9.69 12.87 7.90
N PRO A 39 -9.52 11.74 7.19
CA PRO A 39 -8.77 10.63 7.75
C PRO A 39 -7.32 11.05 7.93
N THR A 40 -6.92 11.07 9.19
CA THR A 40 -5.55 11.15 9.68
C THR A 40 -5.16 9.74 10.11
N LEU A 41 -4.01 9.26 9.65
CA LEU A 41 -3.45 7.98 10.09
C LEU A 41 -2.30 8.24 11.04
N GLU A 42 -2.30 7.55 12.16
CA GLU A 42 -1.16 7.48 13.06
C GLU A 42 -0.58 6.07 13.02
N VAL A 43 0.74 5.98 12.84
CA VAL A 43 1.46 4.71 12.70
C VAL A 43 2.35 4.53 13.91
N PHE A 44 2.08 3.50 14.70
CA PHE A 44 2.85 3.13 15.87
C PHE A 44 3.67 1.88 15.58
N ASP A 45 4.94 1.86 15.96
CA ASP A 45 5.72 0.62 15.99
C ASP A 45 5.20 -0.24 17.15
N THR A 46 4.86 -1.50 16.90
CA THR A 46 4.31 -2.38 17.96
C THR A 46 5.37 -2.85 18.95
N ALA A 47 6.65 -2.87 18.56
CA ALA A 47 7.74 -3.30 19.44
C ALA A 47 8.06 -2.25 20.50
N THR A 48 8.03 -0.97 20.13
CA THR A 48 8.38 0.16 21.01
C THR A 48 7.16 0.95 21.49
N ASN A 49 5.99 0.73 20.88
CA ASN A 49 4.77 1.51 21.08
C ASN A 49 4.97 3.03 20.86
N THR A 50 5.89 3.39 19.94
CA THR A 50 6.19 4.78 19.60
C THR A 50 5.54 5.18 18.30
N LEU A 51 5.02 6.41 18.22
CA LEU A 51 4.55 7.00 16.97
C LEU A 51 5.74 7.19 16.01
N VAL A 52 5.63 6.63 14.81
CA VAL A 52 6.67 6.69 13.76
C VAL A 52 6.27 7.65 12.66
N TYR A 53 5.00 7.60 12.24
CA TYR A 53 4.48 8.40 11.15
C TYR A 53 3.06 8.90 11.40
N THR A 54 2.78 10.08 10.87
CA THR A 54 1.43 10.62 10.73
C THR A 54 1.16 10.88 9.26
N ALA A 55 0.04 10.41 8.72
CA ALA A 55 -0.36 10.65 7.34
C ALA A 55 -1.72 11.35 7.26
N ASP A 56 -1.73 12.54 6.67
CA ASP A 56 -2.90 13.40 6.58
C ASP A 56 -3.40 13.54 5.15
N SER A 57 -4.69 13.28 4.95
CA SER A 57 -5.34 13.53 3.67
C SER A 57 -6.01 14.90 3.64
N HIS A 58 -5.61 15.75 2.69
CA HIS A 58 -6.25 17.05 2.49
C HIS A 58 -7.51 16.94 1.61
N THR A 59 -8.49 17.78 1.90
CA THR A 59 -9.80 17.77 1.22
C THR A 59 -9.78 18.56 -0.09
N PHE A 60 -9.00 19.64 -0.19
CA PHE A 60 -9.13 20.62 -1.27
C PHE A 60 -8.24 20.34 -2.49
N ARG A 61 -7.35 19.36 -2.40
CA ARG A 61 -6.61 18.75 -3.51
C ARG A 61 -6.37 17.30 -3.13
N PRO A 62 -6.42 16.34 -4.08
CA PRO A 62 -6.08 14.99 -3.74
C PRO A 62 -4.57 14.98 -3.45
N HIS A 63 -4.27 15.06 -2.17
CA HIS A 63 -2.94 15.26 -1.64
C HIS A 63 -2.87 14.56 -0.28
N ILE A 64 -1.81 13.80 -0.05
CA ILE A 64 -1.50 13.17 1.23
C ILE A 64 -0.12 13.66 1.65
N VAL A 65 0.00 14.04 2.92
CA VAL A 65 1.27 14.43 3.52
C VAL A 65 1.60 13.40 4.58
N VAL A 66 2.83 12.89 4.55
CA VAL A 66 3.38 12.02 5.59
C VAL A 66 4.45 12.80 6.35
N GLN A 67 4.32 12.82 7.66
CA GLN A 67 5.20 13.54 8.59
C GLN A 67 5.71 12.57 9.65
N SER A 68 6.92 12.82 10.16
CA SER A 68 7.43 12.12 11.35
C SER A 68 7.25 13.02 12.58
N PRO A 69 6.88 12.45 13.73
CA PRO A 69 6.85 13.21 14.99
C PRO A 69 8.25 13.65 15.44
N SER A 70 9.32 13.04 14.94
CA SER A 70 10.69 13.43 15.24
C SER A 70 11.05 14.80 14.65
N GLN A 71 10.35 15.24 13.61
CA GLN A 71 10.55 16.53 12.94
C GLN A 71 9.18 17.17 12.64
N PRO A 72 8.54 17.78 13.65
CA PRO A 72 7.23 18.38 13.47
C PRO A 72 7.29 19.50 12.42
N GLY A 73 6.37 19.48 11.47
CA GLY A 73 6.29 20.45 10.37
C GLY A 73 7.17 20.14 9.17
N VAL A 74 8.00 19.08 9.22
CA VAL A 74 8.77 18.62 8.05
C VAL A 74 8.00 17.51 7.34
N THR A 75 7.67 17.76 6.07
CA THR A 75 7.08 16.76 5.19
C THR A 75 8.16 15.77 4.76
N ILE A 76 7.99 14.50 5.13
CA ILE A 76 8.90 13.41 4.72
C ILE A 76 8.50 12.86 3.36
N SER A 77 7.19 12.75 3.15
CA SER A 77 6.65 12.35 1.87
C SER A 77 5.38 13.09 1.51
N GLU A 78 5.25 13.37 0.23
CA GLU A 78 4.09 13.99 -0.38
C GLU A 78 3.54 13.06 -1.45
N ALA A 79 2.25 12.76 -1.41
CA ALA A 79 1.59 12.02 -2.48
C ALA A 79 0.54 12.89 -3.17
N THR A 80 0.67 13.00 -4.49
CA THR A 80 -0.27 13.72 -5.34
C THR A 80 -1.05 12.74 -6.23
N PHE A 81 -2.30 13.09 -6.52
CA PHE A 81 -3.13 12.33 -7.45
C PHE A 81 -3.49 13.24 -8.62
N PRO A 82 -2.80 13.12 -9.76
CA PRO A 82 -3.09 13.93 -10.92
C PRO A 82 -4.56 13.74 -11.36
N SER A 83 -5.26 14.85 -11.56
CA SER A 83 -6.62 14.83 -12.11
C SER A 83 -6.61 14.08 -13.45
N PHE A 84 -7.55 13.15 -13.63
CA PHE A 84 -7.68 12.28 -14.83
C PHE A 84 -6.60 11.20 -15.00
N SER A 85 -5.77 10.93 -13.99
CA SER A 85 -4.85 9.80 -14.02
C SER A 85 -5.22 8.70 -13.03
N SER A 86 -4.92 7.45 -13.39
CA SER A 86 -4.92 6.31 -12.47
C SER A 86 -3.58 6.10 -11.78
N ARG A 87 -2.67 7.08 -11.88
CA ARG A 87 -1.37 7.07 -11.21
C ARG A 87 -1.41 7.85 -9.90
N VAL A 88 -0.58 7.44 -8.96
CA VAL A 88 -0.30 8.15 -7.71
C VAL A 88 1.19 8.46 -7.69
N GLU A 89 1.54 9.72 -7.54
CA GLU A 89 2.93 10.16 -7.50
C GLU A 89 3.30 10.42 -6.05
N ILE A 90 4.24 9.64 -5.51
CA ILE A 90 4.76 9.76 -4.14
C ILE A 90 6.17 10.32 -4.22
N THR A 91 6.37 11.53 -3.73
CA THR A 91 7.71 12.09 -3.52
C THR A 91 8.16 11.73 -2.11
N TYR A 92 9.28 11.02 -1.99
CA TYR A 92 9.90 10.65 -0.71
C TYR A 92 11.40 10.92 -0.81
N GLN A 93 11.95 11.69 0.14
CA GLN A 93 13.37 12.09 0.17
C GLN A 93 13.91 12.64 -1.16
N GLY A 94 13.09 13.43 -1.87
CA GLY A 94 13.44 14.01 -3.18
C GLY A 94 13.40 13.03 -4.36
N ARG A 95 12.98 11.79 -4.16
CA ARG A 95 12.73 10.79 -5.22
C ARG A 95 11.24 10.63 -5.45
N THR A 96 10.83 10.54 -6.70
CA THR A 96 9.43 10.30 -7.07
C THR A 96 9.22 8.83 -7.40
N ILE A 97 8.29 8.22 -6.68
CA ILE A 97 7.80 6.86 -6.87
C ILE A 97 6.41 6.97 -7.49
N VAL A 98 6.22 6.34 -8.64
CA VAL A 98 4.93 6.36 -9.35
C VAL A 98 4.24 5.02 -9.14
N LEU A 99 3.05 5.05 -8.53
CA LEU A 99 2.18 3.89 -8.42
C LEU A 99 1.18 3.96 -9.57
N GLU A 100 1.26 2.99 -10.46
CA GLU A 100 0.39 2.91 -11.63
C GLU A 100 -0.59 1.76 -11.47
N LYS A 101 -1.87 2.04 -11.73
CA LYS A 101 -2.86 0.97 -11.81
C LYS A 101 -2.49 -0.01 -12.93
N THR A 102 -2.33 -1.28 -12.60
CA THR A 102 -1.98 -2.32 -13.58
C THR A 102 -3.17 -3.21 -13.94
N GLY A 103 -3.33 -3.41 -15.25
CA GLY A 103 -4.31 -4.34 -15.81
C GLY A 103 -5.77 -3.91 -15.71
N PHE A 104 -6.65 -4.79 -16.19
CA PHE A 104 -8.10 -4.58 -16.16
C PHE A 104 -8.70 -4.86 -14.77
N PHE A 105 -8.00 -5.64 -13.95
CA PHE A 105 -8.44 -6.02 -12.61
C PHE A 105 -8.38 -4.84 -11.64
N ARG A 106 -9.45 -4.69 -10.86
CA ARG A 106 -9.55 -3.62 -9.85
C ARG A 106 -8.58 -3.89 -8.70
N GLY A 107 -7.93 -2.83 -8.21
CA GLY A 107 -7.17 -2.87 -6.95
C GLY A 107 -5.74 -3.37 -7.09
N ARG A 108 -5.15 -3.40 -8.29
CA ARG A 108 -3.72 -3.63 -8.50
C ARG A 108 -3.01 -2.33 -8.87
N HIS A 109 -1.94 -2.01 -8.15
CA HIS A 109 -1.08 -0.86 -8.42
C HIS A 109 0.38 -1.29 -8.32
N ALA A 110 1.13 -1.14 -9.41
CA ALA A 110 2.54 -1.47 -9.44
C ALA A 110 3.39 -0.20 -9.29
N PHE A 111 4.58 -0.36 -8.71
CA PHE A 111 5.59 0.68 -8.62
C PHE A 111 6.97 0.04 -8.61
N THR A 112 7.99 0.85 -8.81
CA THR A 112 9.38 0.43 -8.62
C THR A 112 9.87 0.99 -7.30
N SER A 113 10.39 0.13 -6.42
CA SER A 113 10.99 0.54 -5.16
C SER A 113 12.23 1.40 -5.40
N ILE A 114 12.77 1.98 -4.33
CA ILE A 114 14.00 2.76 -4.43
C ILE A 114 15.22 1.86 -4.73
N SER A 115 15.15 0.58 -4.34
CA SER A 115 16.14 -0.44 -4.71
C SER A 115 16.07 -0.87 -6.18
N GLY A 116 15.05 -0.42 -6.93
CA GLY A 116 14.84 -0.81 -8.32
C GLY A 116 14.00 -2.09 -8.49
N GLU A 117 13.46 -2.63 -7.41
CA GLU A 117 12.65 -3.84 -7.43
C GLU A 117 11.19 -3.52 -7.79
N PRO A 118 10.58 -4.26 -8.72
CA PRO A 118 9.18 -4.05 -9.06
C PRO A 118 8.29 -4.65 -7.97
N LEU A 119 7.41 -3.82 -7.42
CA LEU A 119 6.49 -4.17 -6.35
C LEU A 119 5.04 -3.90 -6.79
N THR A 120 4.10 -4.69 -6.28
CA THR A 120 2.68 -4.56 -6.62
C THR A 120 1.79 -4.63 -5.40
N TRP A 121 1.05 -3.55 -5.15
CA TRP A 121 -0.07 -3.53 -4.21
C TRP A 121 -1.31 -4.18 -4.83
N LYS A 122 -1.93 -5.11 -4.11
CA LYS A 122 -3.20 -5.76 -4.46
C LYS A 122 -4.18 -5.64 -3.29
N GLY A 123 -5.44 -5.32 -3.58
CA GLY A 123 -6.54 -5.42 -2.63
C GLY A 123 -7.41 -4.16 -2.55
N GLY A 124 -7.89 -3.85 -1.35
CA GLY A 124 -8.76 -2.71 -1.09
C GLY A 124 -8.73 -2.28 0.38
N VAL A 125 -9.66 -1.40 0.77
CA VAL A 125 -9.66 -0.76 2.11
C VAL A 125 -9.63 -1.70 3.32
N SER A 126 -10.07 -2.95 3.18
CA SER A 126 -10.07 -3.93 4.27
C SER A 126 -8.76 -4.70 4.39
N SER A 127 -8.09 -4.94 3.26
CA SER A 127 -6.86 -5.72 3.14
C SER A 127 -6.11 -5.31 1.87
N LEU A 128 -4.88 -4.81 2.03
CA LEU A 128 -3.93 -4.54 0.97
C LEU A 128 -2.67 -5.37 1.21
N VAL A 129 -2.15 -5.97 0.15
CA VAL A 129 -0.96 -6.82 0.18
C VAL A 129 0.01 -6.32 -0.89
N CYS A 130 1.25 -6.08 -0.50
CA CYS A 130 2.35 -5.78 -1.42
C CYS A 130 3.07 -7.07 -1.77
N LEU A 131 3.28 -7.28 -3.06
CA LEU A 131 3.92 -8.44 -3.63
C LEU A 131 5.18 -8.03 -4.38
N ASP A 132 6.23 -8.85 -4.31
CA ASP A 132 7.41 -8.72 -5.16
C ASP A 132 7.18 -9.29 -6.57
N GLN A 133 8.23 -9.30 -7.39
CA GLN A 133 8.21 -9.88 -8.74
C GLN A 133 7.86 -11.38 -8.77
N LYS A 134 8.14 -12.10 -7.68
CA LYS A 134 7.88 -13.54 -7.52
C LYS A 134 6.53 -13.82 -6.87
N GLU A 135 5.67 -12.80 -6.75
CA GLU A 135 4.40 -12.83 -6.05
C GLU A 135 4.51 -13.20 -4.55
N GLN A 136 5.67 -12.98 -3.93
CA GLN A 136 5.87 -13.16 -2.50
C GLN A 136 5.43 -11.93 -1.73
N LYS A 137 4.81 -12.14 -0.56
CA LYS A 137 4.32 -11.06 0.30
C LYS A 137 5.49 -10.34 0.96
N VAL A 138 5.64 -9.05 0.65
CA VAL A 138 6.66 -8.17 1.26
C VAL A 138 6.06 -7.17 2.25
N ALA A 139 4.78 -6.83 2.10
CA ALA A 139 4.04 -6.06 3.09
C ALA A 139 2.54 -6.40 3.07
N SER A 140 1.83 -6.15 4.15
CA SER A 140 0.37 -6.22 4.17
C SER A 140 -0.22 -5.31 5.22
N ILE A 141 -1.27 -4.56 4.87
CA ILE A 141 -2.12 -3.84 5.81
C ILE A 141 -3.50 -4.49 5.87
N GLN A 142 -3.94 -4.83 7.08
CA GLN A 142 -5.20 -5.53 7.31
C GLN A 142 -5.99 -4.86 8.43
N THR A 143 -7.31 -4.98 8.37
CA THR A 143 -8.20 -4.47 9.41
C THR A 143 -8.17 -5.34 10.64
N ASP A 144 -7.84 -4.72 11.77
CA ASP A 144 -7.92 -5.37 13.07
C ASP A 144 -9.16 -4.94 13.83
N GLY A 145 -9.81 -5.93 14.44
CA GLY A 145 -10.95 -5.73 15.31
C GLY A 145 -12.24 -5.35 14.58
N TRP A 146 -13.32 -5.28 15.36
CA TRP A 146 -14.67 -5.07 14.83
C TRP A 146 -14.94 -3.62 14.40
N SER A 147 -14.22 -2.65 14.98
CA SER A 147 -14.46 -1.22 14.75
C SER A 147 -13.95 -0.72 13.40
N GLY A 148 -13.05 -1.48 12.76
CA GLY A 148 -12.43 -1.10 11.49
C GLY A 148 -11.51 0.13 11.57
N ARG A 149 -11.27 0.70 12.75
CA ARG A 149 -10.43 1.90 12.94
C ARG A 149 -8.95 1.58 13.07
N THR A 150 -8.64 0.43 13.65
CA THR A 150 -7.28 -0.08 13.80
C THR A 150 -6.95 -0.99 12.63
N LYS A 151 -5.68 -0.99 12.24
CA LYS A 151 -5.12 -1.84 11.20
C LYS A 151 -3.74 -2.32 11.65
N SER A 152 -3.38 -3.55 11.32
CA SER A 152 -2.01 -4.04 11.40
C SER A 152 -1.34 -3.86 10.05
N LEU A 153 -0.13 -3.32 10.04
CA LEU A 153 0.73 -3.21 8.88
C LEU A 153 2.01 -4.02 9.14
N ASP A 154 2.14 -5.15 8.46
CA ASP A 154 3.32 -6.00 8.49
C ASP A 154 4.21 -5.66 7.29
N ILE A 155 5.50 -5.44 7.52
CA ILE A 155 6.49 -5.17 6.48
C ILE A 155 7.71 -6.05 6.73
N VAL A 156 8.20 -6.70 5.69
CA VAL A 156 9.46 -7.42 5.77
C VAL A 156 10.61 -6.42 5.93
N SER A 157 11.50 -6.67 6.89
CA SER A 157 12.50 -5.69 7.35
C SER A 157 13.57 -5.32 6.31
N ASP A 158 13.74 -6.13 5.26
CA ASP A 158 14.68 -5.85 4.16
C ASP A 158 14.08 -4.88 3.13
N VAL A 159 12.79 -4.58 3.24
CA VAL A 159 12.08 -3.67 2.37
C VAL A 159 12.24 -2.25 2.88
N GLY A 160 12.53 -1.33 1.96
CA GLY A 160 12.71 0.08 2.29
C GLY A 160 11.45 0.76 2.82
N GLU A 161 11.66 1.87 3.53
CA GLU A 161 10.61 2.67 4.18
C GLU A 161 9.60 3.25 3.18
N GLU A 162 9.97 3.37 1.91
CA GLU A 162 9.05 3.74 0.84
C GLU A 162 7.85 2.79 0.75
N VAL A 163 8.01 1.52 1.14
CA VAL A 163 6.91 0.56 1.12
C VAL A 163 5.91 0.84 2.23
N LEU A 164 6.38 1.24 3.42
CA LEU A 164 5.51 1.72 4.49
C LEU A 164 4.69 2.92 4.01
N ILE A 165 5.37 3.91 3.44
CA ILE A 165 4.73 5.15 2.96
C ILE A 165 3.74 4.85 1.84
N SER A 166 4.11 4.01 0.88
CA SER A 166 3.22 3.59 -0.21
C SER A 166 1.98 2.85 0.32
N ALA A 167 2.11 2.06 1.40
CA ALA A 167 0.99 1.39 2.04
C ALA A 167 -0.04 2.39 2.59
N LEU A 168 0.43 3.43 3.30
CA LEU A 168 -0.43 4.49 3.87
C LEU A 168 -1.14 5.28 2.76
N VAL A 169 -0.39 5.64 1.72
CA VAL A 169 -0.94 6.36 0.56
C VAL A 169 -1.99 5.52 -0.16
N MET A 170 -1.72 4.24 -0.41
CA MET A 170 -2.66 3.32 -1.05
C MET A 170 -3.92 3.09 -0.22
N PHE A 171 -3.78 2.99 1.10
CA PHE A 171 -4.93 2.86 1.98
C PHE A 171 -5.85 4.09 1.92
N LEU A 172 -5.29 5.29 2.03
CA LEU A 172 -6.04 6.55 1.92
C LEU A 172 -6.67 6.73 0.53
N TYR A 173 -5.95 6.32 -0.52
CA TYR A 173 -6.45 6.33 -1.90
C TYR A 173 -7.69 5.45 -2.07
N GLU A 174 -7.62 4.17 -1.68
CA GLU A 174 -8.76 3.25 -1.80
C GLU A 174 -9.93 3.66 -0.89
N ARG A 175 -9.64 4.26 0.29
CA ARG A 175 -10.67 4.80 1.18
C ARG A 175 -11.42 5.98 0.56
N ARG A 176 -10.69 6.90 -0.07
CA ARG A 176 -11.29 8.04 -0.80
C ARG A 176 -12.16 7.54 -1.95
N LYS A 177 -11.65 6.63 -2.78
CA LYS A 177 -12.36 6.02 -3.90
C LYS A 177 -13.63 5.28 -3.48
N SER A 178 -13.60 4.61 -2.33
CA SER A 178 -14.79 3.94 -1.77
C SER A 178 -15.88 4.95 -1.37
N ARG A 179 -15.51 6.10 -0.80
CA ARG A 179 -16.46 7.17 -0.43
C ARG A 179 -17.11 7.84 -1.64
N SER A 180 -16.34 8.12 -2.69
CA SER A 180 -16.86 8.71 -3.93
C SER A 180 -17.98 7.86 -4.55
N ARG A 181 -17.91 6.53 -4.39
CA ARG A 181 -18.94 5.61 -4.87
C ARG A 181 -20.20 5.61 -4.01
N SER A 182 -20.06 5.68 -2.69
CA SER A 182 -21.20 5.76 -1.77
C SER A 182 -21.98 7.08 -1.93
N GLY A 183 -21.30 8.19 -2.29
CA GLY A 183 -21.96 9.45 -2.61
C GLY A 183 -22.76 9.42 -3.93
N ALA A 184 -22.26 8.71 -4.95
CA ALA A 184 -22.94 8.60 -6.24
C ALA A 184 -24.21 7.74 -6.19
N ALA A 185 -24.28 6.75 -5.29
CA ALA A 185 -25.48 5.93 -5.09
C ALA A 185 -26.62 6.69 -4.37
N GLY A 186 -26.31 7.75 -3.62
CA GLY A 186 -27.31 8.58 -2.94
C GLY A 186 -27.96 9.66 -3.82
N ALA A 187 -27.36 10.01 -4.96
CA ALA A 187 -27.88 11.05 -5.85
C ALA A 187 -28.83 10.53 -6.95
N ALA A 188 -28.91 9.21 -7.15
CA ALA A 188 -29.82 8.59 -8.12
C ALA A 188 -31.22 8.26 -7.55
N GLY A 189 -31.46 8.55 -6.26
CA GLY A 189 -32.69 8.17 -5.54
C GLY A 189 -33.75 9.26 -5.37
N SER A 190 -33.57 10.48 -5.89
CA SER A 190 -34.51 11.59 -5.68
C SER A 190 -35.03 12.26 -6.97
N ALA A 191 -34.88 11.63 -8.13
CA ALA A 191 -35.52 12.06 -9.37
C ALA A 191 -36.76 11.20 -9.66
N GLY A 192 -37.84 11.39 -8.89
CA GLY A 192 -39.06 10.63 -9.10
C GLY A 192 -40.22 10.99 -8.18
N ALA A 193 -40.66 12.25 -8.18
CA ALA A 193 -42.04 12.66 -7.89
C ALA A 193 -42.19 14.19 -8.00
N ALA A 194 -42.09 14.74 -9.20
CA ALA A 194 -42.52 16.10 -9.48
C ALA A 194 -43.12 16.18 -10.90
N ALA A 195 -44.38 15.77 -11.01
CA ALA A 195 -45.33 16.14 -12.06
C ALA A 195 -46.71 16.13 -11.38
N GLY A 196 -47.53 17.18 -11.32
CA GLY A 196 -47.60 18.43 -12.07
C GLY A 196 -48.91 18.47 -12.88
N GLY A 197 -49.85 19.33 -12.48
CA GLY A 197 -51.05 19.74 -13.24
C GLY A 197 -52.34 18.97 -12.90
N GLY A 198 -53.51 19.55 -12.61
CA GLY A 198 -54.01 20.90 -12.87
C GLY A 198 -54.99 20.91 -14.06
N ALA A 199 -56.17 21.50 -13.88
CA ALA A 199 -57.31 21.70 -14.83
C ALA A 199 -58.22 20.47 -15.02
N GLY A 200 -59.55 20.57 -15.17
CA GLY A 200 -60.47 21.68 -15.39
C GLY A 200 -61.85 21.06 -15.71
N GLY A 201 -62.93 21.78 -15.42
CA GLY A 201 -64.29 21.24 -15.28
C GLY A 201 -65.05 20.82 -16.54
N CYS A 202 -66.20 20.21 -16.28
CA CYS A 202 -67.53 20.60 -16.76
C CYS A 202 -68.57 20.01 -15.81
#